data_AF-A0A950S812-F1
#
_entry.id   AF-A0A950S812-F1
#
_cell.length_a   1.000
_cell.length_b   1.000
_cell.length_c   1.000
_cell.angle_alpha   90.00
_cell.angle_beta   90.00
_cell.angle_gamma   90.00
#
_symmetry.space_group_name_H-M   'P 1'
#
loop_
_entity.id
_entity.type
_entity.pdbx_description
1 polymer ?
#
loop_
_entity_poly.entity_id
_entity_poly.type
_entity_poly.pdbx_seq_one_letter_code
_entity_poly.pdbx_strand_id
1 'polypeptide(L)'
;MREQPHNTRFFAAMAVAQDYVTRALFPVTIVMSRYQGTYEGDRWLAFPVGAEDLAHSDYADEDVECMCFFQECEARKLPIGRGSTPDGALADLKKRLGVADSEANQSP
;
A
#
# COMPACT_ATOMS: atom_id res chain seq x y z
N MET A 1 22.00 14.84 14.48
CA MET A 1 21.74 14.53 13.06
C MET A 1 20.23 14.37 12.96
N ARG A 2 19.51 15.16 12.16
CA ARG A 2 18.07 14.92 11.97
C ARG A 2 17.96 13.73 11.04
N GLU A 3 17.80 12.53 11.59
CA GLU A 3 17.33 11.38 10.82
C GLU A 3 16.06 11.82 10.11
N GLN A 4 16.06 11.75 8.79
CA GLN A 4 14.80 11.78 8.07
C GLN A 4 14.03 10.58 8.62
N PRO A 5 12.81 10.74 9.16
CA PRO A 5 12.04 9.57 9.58
C PRO A 5 11.94 8.67 8.36
N HIS A 6 12.47 7.45 8.44
CA HIS A 6 12.68 6.55 7.29
C HIS A 6 11.40 6.37 6.44
N ASN A 7 10.22 6.53 7.05
CA ASN A 7 8.92 6.44 6.38
C ASN A 7 8.34 7.76 5.84
N THR A 8 9.07 8.89 5.89
CA THR A 8 8.50 10.21 5.55
C THR A 8 8.00 10.25 4.10
N ARG A 9 8.77 9.68 3.16
CA ARG A 9 8.40 9.62 1.75
C ARG A 9 7.19 8.73 1.53
N PHE A 10 7.18 7.56 2.15
CA PHE A 10 6.06 6.62 2.10
C PHE A 10 4.76 7.28 2.59
N PHE A 11 4.77 7.87 3.80
CA PHE A 11 3.56 8.50 4.34
C PHE A 11 3.11 9.73 3.54
N ALA A 12 4.04 10.51 2.99
CA ALA A 12 3.69 11.61 2.08
C ALA A 12 3.04 11.09 0.79
N ALA A 13 3.59 10.04 0.17
CA ALA A 13 3.04 9.43 -1.02
C ALA A 13 1.65 8.83 -0.76
N MET A 14 1.46 8.15 0.37
CA MET A 14 0.16 7.60 0.80
C MET A 14 -0.92 8.69 0.94
N ALA A 15 -0.58 9.82 1.56
CA ALA A 15 -1.51 10.93 1.72
C ALA A 15 -1.93 11.52 0.36
N VAL A 16 -0.97 11.69 -0.54
CA VAL A 16 -1.22 12.18 -1.91
C VAL A 16 -2.09 11.20 -2.70
N ALA A 17 -1.86 9.90 -2.59
CA ALA A 17 -2.65 8.88 -3.28
C ALA A 17 -4.12 8.86 -2.84
N GLN A 18 -4.38 9.21 -1.57
CA GLN A 18 -5.75 9.30 -1.05
C GLN A 18 -6.55 10.47 -1.62
N ASP A 19 -5.89 11.50 -2.18
CA ASP A 19 -6.56 12.60 -2.88
C ASP A 19 -6.90 12.26 -4.34
N TYR A 20 -6.24 11.25 -4.94
CA TYR A 20 -6.45 10.84 -6.34
C TYR A 20 -7.69 9.97 -6.58
N VAL A 21 -8.62 9.85 -5.62
CA VAL A 21 -9.83 8.98 -5.65
C VAL A 21 -10.76 9.20 -6.87
N THR A 22 -10.49 10.19 -7.73
CA THR A 22 -11.22 10.46 -8.99
C THR A 22 -10.48 10.07 -10.28
N ARG A 23 -9.23 9.58 -10.22
CA ARG A 23 -8.46 9.10 -11.38
C ARG A 23 -7.95 7.68 -11.13
N ALA A 24 -7.64 6.98 -12.22
CA ALA A 24 -7.07 5.63 -12.23
C ALA A 24 -6.01 5.49 -11.12
N LEU A 25 -6.23 4.54 -10.21
CA LEU A 25 -5.39 4.29 -9.05
C LEU A 25 -3.95 4.02 -9.51
N PHE A 26 -3.10 5.04 -9.49
CA PHE A 26 -1.72 5.00 -9.94
C PHE A 26 -0.88 6.08 -9.21
N PRO A 27 0.31 5.76 -8.70
CA PRO A 27 0.97 4.45 -8.75
C PRO A 27 0.36 3.44 -7.75
N VAL A 28 0.49 2.15 -8.07
CA VAL A 28 0.18 1.04 -7.15
C VAL A 28 1.32 0.05 -7.20
N THR A 29 1.78 -0.37 -6.02
CA THR A 29 2.79 -1.40 -5.85
C THR A 29 2.15 -2.64 -5.25
N ILE A 30 2.27 -3.78 -5.93
CA ILE A 30 1.79 -5.08 -5.45
C ILE A 30 3.00 -5.96 -5.16
N VAL A 31 3.04 -6.51 -3.96
CA VAL A 31 4.14 -7.36 -3.48
C VAL A 31 3.59 -8.62 -2.82
N MET A 32 4.38 -9.67 -2.85
CA MET A 32 4.14 -10.84 -2.00
C MET A 32 4.58 -10.50 -0.57
N SER A 33 3.78 -10.90 0.42
CA SER A 33 4.13 -10.76 1.84
C SER A 33 5.42 -11.52 2.15
N ARG A 34 6.26 -10.95 3.01
CA ARG A 34 7.54 -11.51 3.43
C ARG A 34 7.36 -12.65 4.44
N TYR A 35 6.38 -12.52 5.32
CA TYR A 35 6.11 -13.45 6.42
C TYR A 35 4.80 -14.22 6.24
N GLN A 36 4.39 -14.42 4.97
CA GLN A 36 3.19 -15.16 4.57
C GLN A 36 1.89 -14.72 5.30
N GLY A 37 1.79 -13.44 5.64
CA GLY A 37 0.62 -12.85 6.28
C GLY A 37 0.69 -12.80 7.81
N THR A 38 1.81 -13.19 8.44
CA THR A 38 1.95 -13.15 9.92
C THR A 38 1.78 -11.74 10.48
N TYR A 39 2.37 -10.73 9.83
CA TYR A 39 2.17 -9.32 10.19
C TYR A 39 1.26 -8.61 9.20
N GLU A 40 1.22 -9.12 7.97
CA GLU A 40 0.70 -8.38 6.83
C GLU A 40 -0.76 -8.73 6.51
N GLY A 41 -1.27 -9.81 7.10
CA GLY A 41 -2.68 -10.21 7.07
C GLY A 41 -3.07 -11.12 5.91
N ASP A 42 -2.30 -11.19 4.81
CA ASP A 42 -2.51 -12.14 3.71
C ASP A 42 -1.22 -12.31 2.87
N ARG A 43 -1.27 -13.18 1.84
CA ARG A 43 -0.13 -13.55 0.99
C ARG A 43 0.30 -12.44 0.02
N TRP A 44 -0.61 -11.57 -0.40
CA TRP A 44 -0.34 -10.45 -1.29
C TRP A 44 -0.82 -9.14 -0.68
N LEU A 45 -0.05 -8.10 -0.93
CA LEU A 45 -0.29 -6.75 -0.43
C LEU A 45 -0.28 -5.77 -1.60
N ALA A 46 -1.18 -4.79 -1.54
CA ALA A 46 -1.25 -3.69 -2.49
C ALA A 46 -1.14 -2.35 -1.75
N PHE A 47 -0.17 -1.54 -2.17
CA PHE A 47 0.10 -0.22 -1.62
C PHE A 47 -0.17 0.86 -2.68
N PRO A 48 -0.87 1.96 -2.34
CA PRO A 48 -1.13 3.06 -3.28
C PRO A 48 0.07 4.02 -3.38
N VAL A 49 1.28 3.47 -3.51
CA VAL A 49 2.53 4.24 -3.67
C VAL A 49 3.40 3.60 -4.74
N GLY A 50 4.44 4.32 -5.19
CA GLY A 50 5.44 3.78 -6.10
C GLY A 50 6.34 2.75 -5.41
N ALA A 51 6.93 1.86 -6.22
CA ALA A 51 7.80 0.81 -5.71
C ALA A 51 9.05 1.38 -5.01
N GLU A 52 9.53 2.55 -5.48
CA GLU A 52 10.64 3.27 -4.86
C GLU A 52 10.28 3.75 -3.44
N ASP A 53 9.09 4.31 -3.25
CA ASP A 53 8.65 4.79 -1.92
C ASP A 53 8.49 3.63 -0.94
N LEU A 54 8.01 2.47 -1.40
CA LEU A 54 7.91 1.26 -0.59
C LEU A 54 9.30 0.69 -0.26
N ALA A 55 10.22 0.66 -1.24
CA ALA A 55 11.57 0.12 -1.06
C ALA A 55 12.44 0.95 -0.10
N HIS A 56 12.15 2.25 0.04
CA HIS A 56 12.84 3.13 0.99
C HIS A 56 12.14 3.24 2.36
N SER A 57 11.08 2.47 2.59
CA SER A 57 10.36 2.43 3.86
C SER A 57 10.78 1.25 4.72
N ASP A 58 10.42 1.29 5.99
CA ASP A 58 10.68 0.22 6.97
C ASP A 58 10.04 -1.12 6.58
N TYR A 59 9.10 -1.15 5.61
CA TYR A 59 8.61 -2.39 5.01
C TYR A 59 9.75 -3.26 4.45
N ALA A 60 10.76 -2.63 3.86
CA ALA A 60 11.89 -3.30 3.21
C ALA A 60 13.05 -3.62 4.17
N ASP A 61 12.93 -3.25 5.45
CA ASP A 61 14.01 -3.35 6.45
C ASP A 61 13.96 -4.68 7.23
N GLU A 62 14.67 -4.81 8.35
CA GLU A 62 14.68 -6.01 9.19
C GLU A 62 13.31 -6.33 9.83
N ASP A 63 13.21 -7.50 10.47
CA ASP A 63 11.95 -8.08 10.93
C ASP A 63 11.19 -7.17 11.91
N VAL A 64 11.90 -6.48 12.82
CA VAL A 64 11.30 -5.64 13.86
C VAL A 64 10.75 -4.36 13.25
N GLU A 65 11.51 -3.73 12.37
CA GLU A 65 11.19 -2.53 11.63
C GLU A 65 9.99 -2.78 10.72
N CYS A 66 9.97 -3.91 10.01
CA CYS A 66 8.83 -4.33 9.18
C CYS A 66 7.56 -4.56 10.03
N MET A 67 7.68 -5.19 11.19
CA MET A 67 6.55 -5.34 12.13
C MET A 67 6.05 -3.97 12.61
N CYS A 68 6.94 -3.07 13.03
CA CYS A 68 6.62 -1.72 13.47
C CYS A 68 5.94 -0.91 12.36
N PHE A 69 6.41 -1.03 11.11
CA PHE A 69 5.79 -0.42 9.94
C PHE A 69 4.31 -0.78 9.81
N PHE A 70 3.96 -2.07 9.94
CA PHE A 70 2.56 -2.49 9.87
C PHE A 70 1.75 -1.98 11.07
N GLN A 71 2.33 -1.97 12.28
CA GLN A 71 1.67 -1.39 13.46
C GLN A 71 1.36 0.10 13.27
N GLU A 72 2.30 0.87 12.71
CA GLU A 72 2.10 2.29 12.40
C GLU A 72 1.02 2.50 11.33
N CYS A 73 1.02 1.69 10.27
CA CYS A 73 0.01 1.75 9.23
C CYS A 73 -1.39 1.49 9.79
N GLU A 74 -1.54 0.47 10.65
CA GLU A 74 -2.81 0.17 11.32
C GLU A 74 -3.24 1.29 12.27
N ALA A 75 -2.33 1.82 13.08
CA ALA A 75 -2.62 2.94 14.00
C ALA A 75 -3.11 4.19 13.25
N ARG A 76 -2.54 4.44 12.06
CA ARG A 76 -2.91 5.55 11.17
C ARG A 76 -4.07 5.23 10.23
N LYS A 77 -4.59 3.99 10.25
CA LYS A 77 -5.64 3.47 9.37
C LYS A 77 -5.31 3.66 7.88
N LEU A 78 -4.06 3.44 7.52
CA LEU A 78 -3.62 3.57 6.13
C LEU A 78 -4.21 2.47 5.24
N PRO A 79 -4.66 2.81 4.04
CA PRO A 79 -5.26 1.84 3.13
C PRO A 79 -4.18 0.93 2.51
N ILE A 80 -4.07 -0.29 3.03
CA ILE A 80 -3.25 -1.37 2.46
C ILE A 80 -4.20 -2.50 2.07
N GLY A 81 -4.22 -2.83 0.78
CA GLY A 81 -5.00 -3.94 0.25
C GLY A 81 -4.34 -5.29 0.56
N ARG A 82 -5.15 -6.29 0.86
CA ARG A 82 -4.70 -7.63 1.24
C ARG A 82 -5.48 -8.70 0.48
N GLY A 83 -4.80 -9.76 0.03
CA GLY A 83 -5.47 -10.87 -0.63
C GLY A 83 -4.59 -12.11 -0.83
N SER A 84 -5.24 -13.24 -1.08
CA SER A 84 -4.58 -14.50 -1.42
C SER A 84 -3.95 -14.51 -2.83
N THR A 85 -4.35 -13.55 -3.67
CA THR A 85 -3.85 -13.29 -5.03
C THR A 85 -3.48 -11.82 -5.22
N PRO A 86 -2.62 -11.48 -6.20
CA PRO A 86 -2.31 -10.07 -6.53
C PRO A 86 -3.57 -9.24 -6.82
N ASP A 87 -4.47 -9.77 -7.65
CA ASP A 87 -5.73 -9.10 -8.01
C ASP A 87 -6.64 -8.93 -6.80
N GLY A 88 -6.67 -9.91 -5.89
CA GLY A 88 -7.43 -9.83 -4.64
C GLY A 88 -6.93 -8.69 -3.75
N ALA A 89 -5.61 -8.53 -3.63
CA ALA A 89 -5.01 -7.42 -2.88
C ALA A 89 -5.35 -6.06 -3.52
N LEU A 90 -5.30 -5.96 -4.85
CA LEU A 90 -5.68 -4.73 -5.57
C LEU A 90 -7.17 -4.40 -5.37
N ALA A 91 -8.06 -5.39 -5.45
CA ALA A 91 -9.49 -5.21 -5.23
C ALA A 91 -9.79 -4.74 -3.79
N ASP A 92 -9.12 -5.32 -2.79
CA ASP A 92 -9.24 -4.87 -1.40
C ASP A 92 -8.72 -3.43 -1.22
N LEU A 93 -7.62 -3.06 -1.86
CA LEU A 93 -7.11 -1.68 -1.84
C LEU A 93 -8.13 -0.69 -2.43
N LYS A 94 -8.69 -0.99 -3.61
CA LYS A 94 -9.72 -0.16 -4.25
C LYS A 94 -10.94 0.02 -3.34
N LYS A 95 -11.40 -1.08 -2.72
CA LYS A 95 -12.50 -1.05 -1.75
C LYS A 95 -12.21 -0.14 -0.56
N ARG A 96 -11.00 -0.23 0.01
CA ARG A 96 -10.57 0.61 1.14
C ARG A 96 -10.49 2.10 0.78
N LEU A 97 -10.12 2.41 -0.45
CA LEU A 97 -10.04 3.78 -0.97
C LEU A 97 -11.38 4.32 -1.48
N GLY A 98 -12.43 3.49 -1.57
CA GLY A 98 -13.70 3.89 -2.15
C GLY A 98 -13.65 4.14 -3.66
N VAL A 99 -12.66 3.57 -4.36
CA VAL A 99 -12.52 3.69 -5.81
C VAL A 99 -13.40 2.65 -6.48
N ALA A 100 -14.33 3.08 -7.33
CA ALA A 100 -15.11 2.20 -8.19
C ALA A 100 -14.27 1.77 -9.41
N ASP A 101 -14.45 0.53 -9.89
CA ASP A 101 -13.87 0.11 -11.16
C ASP A 101 -14.45 0.96 -12.29
N SER A 102 -13.65 1.88 -12.82
CA SER A 102 -14.01 2.66 -14.00
C SER A 102 -13.81 1.82 -15.26
N GLU A 103 -14.61 0.76 -15.42
CA GLU A 103 -14.76 0.03 -16.68
C GLU A 103 -16.17 0.27 -17.25
N ALA A 104 -16.39 1.46 -17.84
CA ALA A 104 -17.54 1.71 -18.69
C ALA A 104 -17.38 2.99 -19.54
N ASN A 105 -16.25 3.20 -20.22
CA ASN A 105 -16.27 4.12 -21.37
C ASN A 105 -15.16 3.89 -22.41
N GLN A 106 -15.00 2.66 -22.86
CA GLN A 106 -14.39 2.41 -24.17
C GLN A 106 -15.33 1.50 -24.96
N SER A 107 -16.09 2.09 -25.86
CA SER A 107 -16.88 1.43 -26.90
C SER A 107 -16.97 2.37 -28.09
N PRO A 108 -17.04 1.81 -29.29
CA PRO A 108 -15.95 1.24 -30.08
C PRO A 108 -15.19 2.29 -30.93
#